data_AF-A0A6G2RN13-F1
#
_entry.id   AF-A0A6G2RN13-F1
#
_cell.length_a   1.000
_cell.length_b   1.000
_cell.length_c   1.000
_cell.angle_alpha   90.00
_cell.angle_beta   90.00
_cell.angle_gamma   90.00
#
_symmetry.space_group_name_H-M   'P 1'
#
loop_
_entity.id
_entity.type
_entity.pdbx_description
1 polymer ?
#
loop_
_entity_poly.entity_id
_entity_poly.type
_entity_poly.pdbx_seq_one_letter_code
_entity_poly.pdbx_strand_id
1 'polypeptide(L)'
;MTSAYTLATAPGTFSHAHIALTACVTGVLALAAAAWRLPRRAWIDIAAVTVLSAASVYLWRASANMPQLNDDGLPGFSANDWAAPVLTYVFLGAYAQLRTPADPRRYAQARALAVIASLAVNVITI
;
A
#
# COMPACT_ATOMS: atom_id res chain seq x y z
N MET A 1 -11.62 -9.54 38.36
CA MET A 1 -12.23 -9.85 37.05
C MET A 1 -11.79 -8.78 36.07
N THR A 2 -10.69 -9.03 35.35
CA THR A 2 -10.18 -8.16 34.30
C THR A 2 -11.00 -8.42 33.04
N SER A 3 -11.83 -7.46 32.63
CA SER A 3 -12.58 -7.53 31.37
C SER A 3 -11.60 -7.58 30.21
N ALA A 4 -11.47 -8.75 29.58
CA ALA A 4 -10.80 -8.90 28.30
C ALA A 4 -11.67 -8.23 27.23
N TYR A 5 -11.22 -7.08 26.73
CA TYR A 5 -11.84 -6.40 25.61
C TYR A 5 -11.51 -7.18 24.33
N THR A 6 -12.32 -8.19 24.02
CA THR A 6 -12.26 -8.86 22.71
C THR A 6 -12.71 -7.83 21.68
N LEU A 7 -11.78 -7.32 20.87
CA LEU A 7 -12.07 -6.50 19.70
C LEU A 7 -12.80 -7.39 18.68
N ALA A 8 -14.12 -7.53 18.85
CA ALA A 8 -14.97 -8.20 17.87
C ALA A 8 -14.85 -7.43 16.55
N THR A 9 -14.27 -8.08 15.55
CA THR A 9 -14.26 -7.56 14.18
C THR A 9 -15.71 -7.58 13.69
N ALA A 10 -16.23 -6.44 13.24
CA ALA A 10 -17.58 -6.42 12.67
C ALA A 10 -17.59 -7.35 11.43
N PRO A 11 -18.63 -8.18 11.24
CA PRO A 11 -18.74 -9.04 10.05
C PRO A 11 -18.52 -8.21 8.78
N GLY A 12 -17.63 -8.68 7.87
CA GLY A 12 -17.29 -7.97 6.63
C GLY A 12 -16.22 -6.88 6.76
N THR A 13 -15.49 -6.80 7.89
CA THR A 13 -14.34 -5.89 8.04
C THR A 13 -13.04 -6.63 8.37
N PHE A 14 -11.91 -6.04 8.00
CA PHE A 14 -10.59 -6.56 8.35
C PHE A 14 -10.09 -5.94 9.64
N SER A 15 -9.30 -6.68 10.43
CA SER A 15 -8.64 -6.06 11.59
C SER A 15 -7.56 -5.07 11.13
N HIS A 16 -7.31 -4.02 11.92
CA HIS A 16 -6.20 -3.11 11.66
C HIS A 16 -4.84 -3.82 11.66
N ALA A 17 -4.70 -4.91 12.42
CA ALA A 17 -3.50 -5.73 12.43
C ALA A 17 -3.29 -6.44 11.07
N HIS A 18 -4.36 -6.98 10.49
CA HIS A 18 -4.32 -7.57 9.14
C HIS A 18 -3.96 -6.50 8.10
N ILE A 19 -4.61 -5.34 8.15
CA ILE A 19 -4.33 -4.21 7.24
C ILE A 19 -2.88 -3.72 7.39
N ALA A 20 -2.37 -3.64 8.63
CA ALA A 20 -0.97 -3.28 8.88
C ALA A 20 0.00 -4.31 8.31
N LEU A 21 -0.31 -5.61 8.44
CA LEU A 21 0.51 -6.67 7.87
C LEU A 21 0.59 -6.58 6.34
N THR A 22 -0.53 -6.38 5.65
CA THR A 22 -0.55 -6.26 4.18
C THR A 22 0.15 -4.98 3.70
N ALA A 23 0.01 -3.88 4.44
CA ALA A 23 0.77 -2.65 4.21
C ALA A 23 2.29 -2.87 4.39
N CYS A 24 2.70 -3.60 5.42
CA CYS A 24 4.10 -3.97 5.65
C CYS A 24 4.66 -4.84 4.51
N VAL A 25 3.90 -5.85 4.07
CA VAL A 25 4.30 -6.70 2.91
C VAL A 25 4.47 -5.83 1.66
N THR A 26 3.53 -4.92 1.39
CA THR A 26 3.65 -3.96 0.28
C THR A 26 4.90 -3.09 0.43
N GLY A 27 5.17 -2.59 1.63
CA GLY A 27 6.38 -1.81 1.93
C GLY A 27 7.67 -2.58 1.66
N VAL A 28 7.75 -3.84 2.08
CA VAL A 28 8.92 -4.72 1.83
C VAL A 28 9.12 -4.96 0.34
N LEU A 29 8.06 -5.23 -0.42
CA LEU A 29 8.12 -5.41 -1.87
C LEU A 29 8.54 -4.11 -2.59
N ALA A 30 7.97 -2.97 -2.17
CA ALA A 30 8.33 -1.66 -2.69
C ALA A 30 9.80 -1.30 -2.38
N LEU A 31 10.28 -1.62 -1.17
CA LEU A 31 11.68 -1.48 -0.78
C LEU A 31 12.58 -2.33 -1.67
N ALA A 32 12.25 -3.59 -1.88
CA ALA A 32 13.02 -4.48 -2.75
C ALA A 32 13.09 -3.93 -4.19
N ALA A 33 11.95 -3.48 -4.73
CA ALA A 33 11.89 -2.88 -6.05
C ALA A 33 12.74 -1.58 -6.14
N ALA A 34 12.62 -0.70 -5.15
CA ALA A 34 13.37 0.55 -5.10
C ALA A 34 14.87 0.31 -4.93
N ALA A 35 15.27 -0.60 -4.04
CA ALA A 35 16.67 -0.97 -3.81
C ALA A 35 17.30 -1.64 -5.04
N TRP A 36 16.51 -2.36 -5.84
CA TRP A 36 16.96 -2.93 -7.11
C TRP A 36 17.10 -1.88 -8.21
N ARG A 37 16.13 -0.97 -8.35
CA ARG A 37 16.11 0.00 -9.45
C ARG A 37 16.97 1.24 -9.20
N LEU A 38 17.01 1.75 -7.97
CA LEU A 38 17.63 3.04 -7.65
C LEU A 38 19.09 2.89 -7.18
N PRO A 39 19.96 3.88 -7.46
CA PRO A 39 21.31 3.86 -6.92
C PRO A 39 21.28 4.01 -5.39
N ARG A 40 22.17 3.32 -4.67
CA ARG A 40 22.21 3.33 -3.19
C ARG A 40 22.30 4.73 -2.57
N ARG A 41 22.90 5.69 -3.26
CA ARG A 41 22.97 7.10 -2.84
C ARG A 41 21.62 7.82 -2.83
N ALA A 42 20.63 7.33 -3.59
CA ALA A 42 19.27 7.86 -3.63
C ALA A 42 18.41 7.30 -2.48
N TRP A 43 18.98 7.22 -1.27
CA TRP A 43 18.34 6.59 -0.12
C TRP A 43 17.02 7.29 0.28
N ILE A 44 16.92 8.60 0.05
CA ILE A 44 15.68 9.36 0.29
C ILE A 44 14.57 8.90 -0.66
N ASP A 45 14.89 8.65 -1.93
CA ASP A 45 13.92 8.19 -2.92
C ASP A 45 13.50 6.74 -2.62
N ILE A 46 14.44 5.89 -2.18
CA ILE A 46 14.17 4.51 -1.73
C ILE A 46 13.25 4.51 -0.50
N ALA A 47 13.55 5.34 0.49
CA ALA A 47 12.74 5.49 1.69
C ALA A 47 11.34 6.01 1.35
N ALA A 48 11.24 6.99 0.46
CA ALA A 48 9.96 7.52 0.01
C ALA A 48 9.11 6.46 -0.69
N VAL A 49 9.68 5.70 -1.64
CA VAL A 49 8.95 4.60 -2.31
C VAL A 49 8.45 3.58 -1.30
N THR A 50 9.28 3.22 -0.31
CA THR A 50 8.93 2.25 0.73
C THR A 50 7.80 2.75 1.63
N VAL A 51 8.01 3.91 2.25
CA VAL A 51 7.09 4.47 3.26
C VAL A 51 5.77 4.89 2.64
N LEU A 52 5.81 5.60 1.50
CA LEU A 52 4.58 6.08 0.86
C LEU A 52 3.75 4.92 0.32
N SER A 53 4.36 3.84 -0.18
CA SER A 53 3.60 2.66 -0.64
C SER A 53 2.89 1.98 0.52
N ALA A 54 3.61 1.70 1.63
CA ALA A 54 3.01 1.11 2.82
C ALA A 54 1.92 2.01 3.43
N ALA A 55 2.20 3.31 3.55
CA ALA A 55 1.25 4.29 4.07
C ALA A 55 0.00 4.39 3.19
N SER A 56 0.14 4.36 1.86
CA SER A 56 -1.01 4.39 0.93
C SER A 56 -1.96 3.24 1.20
N VAL A 57 -1.42 2.01 1.28
CA VAL A 57 -2.21 0.80 1.51
C VAL A 57 -2.88 0.87 2.88
N TYR A 58 -2.11 1.16 3.93
CA TYR A 58 -2.67 1.24 5.29
C TYR A 58 -3.77 2.28 5.39
N LEU A 59 -3.51 3.52 4.93
CA LEU A 59 -4.45 4.63 5.05
C LEU A 59 -5.73 4.36 4.26
N TRP A 60 -5.61 3.91 3.00
CA TRP A 60 -6.77 3.57 2.19
C TRP A 60 -7.58 2.45 2.85
N ARG A 61 -6.93 1.30 3.10
CA ARG A 61 -7.60 0.12 3.64
C ARG A 61 -8.18 0.37 5.02
N ALA A 62 -7.55 1.17 5.88
CA ALA A 62 -8.13 1.54 7.18
C ALA A 62 -9.31 2.50 7.03
N SER A 63 -9.26 3.46 6.12
CA SER A 63 -10.33 4.45 5.90
C SER A 63 -11.57 3.84 5.22
N ALA A 64 -11.36 2.88 4.32
CA ALA A 64 -12.39 2.24 3.52
C ALA A 64 -12.78 0.84 4.06
N ASN A 65 -12.46 0.56 5.33
CA ASN A 65 -12.74 -0.74 5.96
C ASN A 65 -14.20 -0.84 6.41
N MET A 66 -15.13 -0.88 5.46
CA MET A 66 -16.56 -0.98 5.70
C MET A 66 -17.15 -2.20 4.98
N PRO A 67 -18.13 -2.90 5.57
CA PRO A 67 -18.70 -4.11 4.96
C PRO A 67 -19.18 -3.90 3.53
N GLN A 68 -19.81 -2.76 3.23
CA GLN A 68 -20.35 -2.45 1.91
C GLN A 68 -19.27 -2.32 0.82
N LEU A 69 -18.04 -1.93 1.20
CA LEU A 69 -16.92 -1.79 0.27
C LEU A 69 -16.11 -3.09 0.16
N ASN A 70 -16.08 -3.89 1.22
CA ASN A 70 -15.38 -5.18 1.22
C ASN A 70 -16.22 -6.26 0.55
N ASP A 71 -17.54 -6.23 0.72
CA ASP A 71 -18.50 -7.17 0.12
C ASP A 71 -19.34 -6.49 -0.97
N ASP A 72 -18.67 -5.83 -1.92
CA ASP A 72 -19.32 -5.06 -3.00
C ASP A 72 -19.90 -5.92 -4.14
N GLY A 73 -19.87 -7.25 -4.00
CA GLY A 73 -20.37 -8.20 -4.99
C GLY A 73 -19.39 -8.49 -6.13
N LEU A 74 -18.14 -8.00 -6.07
CA LEU A 74 -17.10 -8.22 -7.07
C LEU A 74 -15.94 -9.06 -6.48
N PRO A 75 -16.13 -10.36 -6.23
CA PRO A 75 -15.11 -11.19 -5.59
C PRO A 75 -13.81 -11.21 -6.42
N GLY A 76 -12.69 -10.89 -5.78
CA GLY A 76 -11.37 -10.76 -6.42
C GLY A 76 -11.18 -9.50 -7.27
N PHE A 77 -12.22 -8.67 -7.40
CA PHE A 77 -12.21 -7.43 -8.16
C PHE A 77 -12.88 -6.25 -7.43
N SER A 78 -12.91 -6.30 -6.09
CA SER A 78 -13.57 -5.25 -5.29
C SER A 78 -13.00 -3.89 -5.65
N ALA A 79 -13.88 -2.92 -5.86
CA ALA A 79 -13.46 -1.54 -6.14
C ALA A 79 -12.53 -1.00 -5.05
N ASN A 80 -12.68 -1.48 -3.82
CA ASN A 80 -11.86 -1.10 -2.68
C ASN A 80 -10.41 -1.56 -2.83
N ASP A 81 -10.17 -2.79 -3.28
CA ASP A 81 -8.82 -3.35 -3.43
C ASP A 81 -8.09 -2.74 -4.63
N TRP A 82 -8.83 -2.42 -5.68
CA TRP A 82 -8.31 -1.76 -6.87
C TRP A 82 -7.95 -0.28 -6.64
N ALA A 83 -8.54 0.37 -5.64
CA ALA A 83 -8.27 1.77 -5.33
C ALA A 83 -6.97 1.98 -4.53
N ALA A 84 -6.56 1.03 -3.68
CA ALA A 84 -5.30 1.11 -2.94
C ALA A 84 -4.05 1.37 -3.83
N PRO A 85 -3.80 0.63 -4.93
CA PRO A 85 -2.67 0.90 -5.82
C PRO A 85 -2.79 2.22 -6.58
N VAL A 86 -4.01 2.74 -6.82
CA VAL A 86 -4.21 4.08 -7.38
C VAL A 86 -3.68 5.14 -6.42
N LEU A 87 -3.99 5.01 -5.12
CA LEU A 87 -3.47 5.94 -4.11
C LEU A 87 -1.93 5.85 -4.00
N THR A 88 -1.36 4.64 -4.07
CA THR A 88 0.10 4.44 -4.17
C THR A 88 0.68 5.18 -5.38
N TYR A 89 0.06 5.05 -6.55
CA TYR A 89 0.51 5.75 -7.74
C TYR A 89 0.47 7.26 -7.54
N VAL A 90 -0.62 7.81 -6.99
CA VAL A 90 -0.80 9.25 -6.75
C VAL A 90 0.25 9.80 -5.78
N PHE A 91 0.43 9.19 -4.60
CA PHE A 91 1.39 9.71 -3.61
C PHE A 91 2.84 9.66 -4.09
N LEU A 92 3.25 8.59 -4.77
CA LEU A 92 4.59 8.52 -5.37
C LEU A 92 4.76 9.53 -6.52
N GLY A 93 3.69 9.81 -7.26
CA GLY A 93 3.67 10.86 -8.28
C GLY A 93 3.85 12.25 -7.65
N ALA A 94 3.06 12.56 -6.63
CA ALA A 94 3.13 13.82 -5.89
C ALA A 94 4.51 14.03 -5.27
N TYR A 95 5.09 12.99 -4.65
CA TYR A 95 6.46 13.03 -4.14
C TYR A 95 7.45 13.42 -5.22
N ALA A 96 7.41 12.79 -6.41
CA ALA A 96 8.35 13.07 -7.49
C ALA A 96 8.20 14.49 -8.07
N GLN A 97 7.01 15.10 -7.95
CA GLN A 97 6.78 16.50 -8.33
C GLN A 97 7.31 17.48 -7.28
N LEU A 98 7.23 17.12 -6.00
CA LEU A 98 7.76 17.96 -4.90
C LEU A 98 9.28 17.84 -4.75
N ARG A 99 9.83 16.69 -5.11
CA ARG A 99 11.25 16.40 -5.05
C ARG A 99 11.66 15.60 -6.27
N THR A 100 12.33 16.27 -7.20
CA THR A 100 12.84 15.63 -8.43
C THR A 100 13.76 14.46 -8.08
N PRO A 101 13.41 13.23 -8.47
CA PRO A 101 14.25 12.07 -8.21
C PRO A 101 15.60 12.17 -8.91
N ALA A 102 16.65 11.61 -8.32
CA ALA A 102 18.00 11.68 -8.89
C ALA A 102 18.11 11.00 -10.27
N ASP A 103 17.27 9.99 -10.53
CA ASP A 103 17.08 9.36 -11.83
C ASP A 103 15.57 9.17 -12.08
N PRO A 104 14.92 10.11 -12.80
CA PRO A 104 13.47 10.07 -13.02
C PRO A 104 12.98 8.79 -13.71
N ARG A 105 13.78 8.22 -14.62
CA ARG A 105 13.40 7.01 -15.36
C ARG A 105 13.40 5.79 -14.45
N ARG A 106 14.47 5.60 -13.66
CA ARG A 106 14.57 4.48 -12.72
C ARG A 106 13.57 4.64 -11.58
N TYR A 107 13.28 5.88 -11.15
CA TYR A 107 12.22 6.17 -10.20
C TYR A 107 10.84 5.78 -10.75
N ALA A 108 10.51 6.16 -11.99
CA ALA A 108 9.25 5.78 -12.62
C ALA A 108 9.06 4.25 -12.68
N GLN A 109 10.13 3.50 -12.92
CA GLN A 109 10.11 2.04 -12.90
C GLN A 109 9.91 1.49 -11.47
N ALA A 110 10.60 2.04 -10.47
CA ALA A 110 10.39 1.66 -9.07
C ALA A 110 8.95 1.94 -8.61
N ARG A 111 8.39 3.10 -8.99
CA ARG A 111 6.99 3.47 -8.77
C ARG A 111 6.03 2.49 -9.42
N ALA A 112 6.25 2.12 -10.68
CA ALA A 112 5.41 1.14 -11.37
C ALA A 112 5.43 -0.23 -10.67
N LEU A 113 6.62 -0.70 -10.27
CA LEU A 113 6.76 -1.96 -9.53
C LEU A 113 6.07 -1.91 -8.16
N ALA A 114 6.18 -0.79 -7.43
CA ALA A 114 5.49 -0.60 -6.16
C ALA A 114 3.96 -0.61 -6.31
N VAL A 115 3.43 -0.02 -7.39
CA VAL A 115 1.99 -0.06 -7.71
C VAL A 115 1.54 -1.47 -8.05
N ILE A 116 2.32 -2.23 -8.84
CA ILE A 116 2.03 -3.63 -9.14
C ILE A 116 2.04 -4.48 -7.86
N ALA A 117 3.03 -4.26 -6.98
CA ALA A 117 3.10 -4.94 -5.69
C ALA A 117 1.89 -4.60 -4.79
N SER A 118 1.51 -3.33 -4.71
CA SER A 118 0.33 -2.86 -3.98
C SER A 118 -0.95 -3.53 -4.52
N LEU A 119 -1.13 -3.57 -5.84
CA LEU A 119 -2.28 -4.24 -6.47
C LEU A 119 -2.32 -5.73 -6.11
N ALA A 120 -1.20 -6.44 -6.32
CA ALA A 120 -1.13 -7.87 -6.07
C ALA A 120 -1.40 -8.20 -4.60
N VAL A 121 -0.82 -7.44 -3.66
CA VAL A 121 -1.04 -7.67 -2.23
C VAL A 121 -2.50 -7.42 -1.87
N ASN A 122 -3.08 -6.27 -2.25
CA ASN A 122 -4.46 -5.94 -1.86
C ASN A 122 -5.45 -6.96 -2.43
N VAL A 123 -5.38 -7.30 -3.73
CA VAL A 123 -6.33 -8.24 -4.37
C VAL A 123 -6.21 -9.68 -3.84
N ILE A 124 -5.03 -10.10 -3.37
CA ILE A 124 -4.82 -11.48 -2.90
C ILE A 124 -5.18 -11.65 -1.42
N THR A 125 -4.93 -10.62 -0.61
CA THR A 125 -4.89 -10.78 0.87
C THR A 125 -6.06 -10.15 1.60
N ILE A 126 -6.86 -9.36 0.89
CA ILE A 126 -7.99 -8.60 1.40
C ILE A 126 -9.15 -8.89 0.43
#